data_AF-A0A914CJZ8-F1
#
_entry.id   AF-A0A914CJZ8-F1
#
_cell.length_a   1.000
_cell.length_b   1.000
_cell.length_c   1.000
_cell.angle_alpha   90.00
_cell.angle_beta   90.00
_cell.angle_gamma   90.00
#
_symmetry.space_group_name_H-M   'P 1'
#
loop_
_entity.id
_entity.type
_entity.pdbx_description
1 polymer ?
#
loop_
_entity_poly.entity_id
_entity_poly.type
_entity_poly.pdbx_seq_one_letter_code
_entity_poly.pdbx_strand_id
1 'polypeptide(L)'
;MADPYKCLRISSICIGVWHIIYCLIQFGILGWQVSVVKELQWSYENRQIPYLGTDYYQARWPGLYAIYTETPERRRVNAMFAIVLICLTLSIIHLMTTFGMIYGAVQRIHSWILPWLFTAGGMIIMCTAYAVLWWSGDVFNE
;
A
#
# COMPACT_ATOMS: atom_id res chain seq x y z
N MET A 1 -8.83 -45.09 1.92
CA MET A 1 -7.59 -44.44 2.39
C MET A 1 -7.99 -43.09 2.99
N ALA A 2 -7.61 -42.81 4.23
CA ALA A 2 -7.88 -41.51 4.86
C ALA A 2 -7.02 -40.43 4.18
N ASP A 3 -7.62 -39.29 3.82
CA ASP A 3 -6.92 -38.15 3.20
C ASP A 3 -5.93 -37.55 4.22
N PRO A 4 -4.59 -37.68 4.00
CA PRO A 4 -3.59 -37.23 4.96
C PRO A 4 -3.54 -35.70 5.08
N TYR A 5 -4.11 -34.96 4.12
CA TYR A 5 -4.07 -33.49 4.08
C TYR A 5 -5.36 -32.83 4.57
N LYS A 6 -6.29 -33.61 5.15
CA LYS A 6 -7.60 -33.09 5.59
C LYS A 6 -7.47 -31.91 6.56
N CYS A 7 -6.61 -32.02 7.58
CA CYS A 7 -6.40 -30.95 8.56
C CYS A 7 -5.78 -29.71 7.91
N LEU A 8 -4.76 -29.91 7.07
CA LEU A 8 -4.09 -28.81 6.36
C LEU A 8 -5.07 -28.04 5.47
N ARG A 9 -5.93 -28.74 4.74
CA ARG A 9 -6.96 -28.13 3.87
C ARG A 9 -7.95 -27.28 4.67
N ILE A 10 -8.47 -27.82 5.78
CA ILE A 10 -9.41 -27.08 6.63
C ILE A 10 -8.73 -25.82 7.19
N SER A 11 -7.50 -25.95 7.67
CA SER A 11 -6.72 -24.80 8.15
C SER A 11 -6.49 -23.75 7.06
N SER A 12 -6.15 -24.16 5.83
CA SER A 12 -5.98 -23.23 4.70
C SER A 12 -7.28 -22.49 4.36
N ILE A 13 -8.43 -23.15 4.43
CA ILE A 13 -9.73 -22.50 4.20
C ILE A 13 -10.03 -21.49 5.32
N CYS A 14 -9.81 -21.86 6.59
CA CYS A 14 -9.98 -20.94 7.72
C CYS A 14 -9.08 -19.71 7.61
N ILE A 15 -7.80 -19.91 7.25
CA ILE A 15 -6.84 -18.82 6.99
C ILE A 15 -7.33 -17.93 5.84
N GLY A 16 -7.82 -18.52 4.76
CA GLY A 16 -8.34 -17.78 3.62
C GLY A 16 -9.54 -16.91 3.98
N VAL A 17 -10.50 -17.45 4.75
CA VAL A 17 -11.66 -16.68 5.23
C VAL A 17 -11.23 -15.50 6.09
N TRP A 18 -10.26 -15.70 6.99
CA TRP A 18 -9.71 -14.61 7.79
C TRP A 18 -9.06 -13.52 6.93
N HIS A 19 -8.29 -13.91 5.90
CA HIS A 19 -7.64 -12.96 5.00
C HIS A 19 -8.64 -12.17 4.15
N ILE A 20 -9.80 -12.74 3.79
CA ILE A 20 -10.87 -11.97 3.14
C ILE A 20 -11.35 -10.84 4.06
N ILE A 21 -11.66 -11.14 5.32
CA ILE A 21 -12.10 -10.14 6.31
C ILE A 21 -11.01 -9.08 6.49
N TYR A 22 -9.76 -9.49 6.64
CA TYR A 22 -8.62 -8.60 6.74
C TYR A 22 -8.52 -7.64 5.54
N CYS A 23 -8.60 -8.15 4.30
CA CYS A 23 -8.55 -7.30 3.10
C CYS A 23 -9.69 -6.27 3.05
N LEU A 24 -10.91 -6.64 3.48
CA LEU A 24 -12.05 -5.71 3.50
C LEU A 24 -11.83 -4.57 4.51
N ILE A 25 -11.32 -4.90 5.70
CA ILE A 25 -10.94 -3.89 6.70
C ILE A 25 -9.81 -3.01 6.14
N GLN A 26 -8.81 -3.63 5.50
CA GLN A 26 -7.66 -2.94 4.92
C GLN A 26 -8.07 -1.94 3.83
N PHE A 27 -9.10 -2.25 3.02
CA PHE A 27 -9.64 -1.29 2.06
C PHE A 27 -10.25 -0.06 2.72
N GLY A 28 -10.97 -0.23 3.82
CA GLY A 28 -11.52 0.88 4.58
C GLY A 28 -10.42 1.80 5.13
N ILE A 29 -9.41 1.20 5.78
CA ILE A 29 -8.29 1.94 6.37
C ILE A 29 -7.44 2.63 5.30
N LEU A 30 -6.95 1.88 4.31
CA LEU A 30 -6.11 2.44 3.25
C LEU A 30 -6.88 3.45 2.40
N GLY A 31 -8.18 3.25 2.17
CA GLY A 31 -9.02 4.20 1.43
C GLY A 31 -9.13 5.55 2.14
N TRP A 32 -9.34 5.54 3.46
CA TRP A 32 -9.30 6.76 4.27
C TRP A 32 -7.90 7.39 4.27
N GLN A 33 -6.85 6.59 4.40
CA GLN A 33 -5.49 7.11 4.38
C GLN A 33 -5.09 7.72 3.03
N VAL A 34 -5.60 7.18 1.91
CA VAL A 34 -5.45 7.80 0.58
C VAL A 34 -6.06 9.20 0.56
N SER A 35 -7.25 9.41 1.14
CA SER A 35 -7.88 10.74 1.15
C SER A 35 -7.06 11.74 1.97
N VAL A 36 -6.61 11.34 3.16
CA VAL A 36 -5.80 12.19 4.05
C VAL A 36 -4.48 12.59 3.39
N VAL A 37 -3.72 11.63 2.86
CA VAL A 37 -2.41 11.91 2.25
C VAL A 37 -2.56 12.72 0.96
N LYS A 38 -3.62 12.48 0.18
CA LYS A 38 -3.92 13.26 -1.01
C LYS A 38 -4.17 14.74 -0.66
N GLU A 39 -4.97 15.01 0.36
CA GLU A 39 -5.25 16.39 0.81
C GLU A 39 -3.97 17.09 1.27
N LEU A 40 -3.13 16.38 2.03
CA LEU A 40 -1.81 16.87 2.43
C LEU A 40 -0.94 17.18 1.22
N GLN A 41 -0.80 16.26 0.27
CA GLN A 41 -0.02 16.46 -0.95
C GLN A 41 -0.51 17.68 -1.74
N TRP A 42 -1.82 17.81 -1.90
CA TRP A 42 -2.45 18.91 -2.62
C TRP A 42 -2.22 20.27 -1.92
N SER A 43 -2.14 20.28 -0.58
CA SER A 43 -1.80 21.49 0.18
C SER A 43 -0.38 22.00 -0.13
N TYR A 44 0.58 21.09 -0.37
CA TYR A 44 1.94 21.45 -0.77
C TYR A 44 2.01 21.91 -2.22
N GLU A 45 1.19 21.33 -3.10
CA GLU A 45 1.17 21.69 -4.53
C GLU A 45 0.56 23.07 -4.79
N ASN A 46 -0.43 23.49 -3.99
CA ASN A 46 -1.06 24.81 -4.13
C ASN A 46 -0.37 25.93 -3.33
N ARG A 47 0.76 25.65 -2.69
CA ARG A 47 1.47 26.67 -1.92
C ARG A 47 2.13 27.65 -2.87
N GLN A 48 1.83 28.94 -2.71
CA GLN A 48 2.53 29.99 -3.46
C GLN A 48 4.00 29.98 -3.07
N ILE A 49 4.86 29.70 -4.04
CA ILE A 49 6.31 29.77 -3.87
C ILE A 49 6.65 31.26 -3.76
N PRO A 50 7.36 31.72 -2.70
CA PRO A 50 7.79 33.11 -2.63
C PRO A 50 8.63 33.46 -3.86
N TYR A 51 8.35 34.62 -4.47
CA TYR A 51 9.05 35.08 -5.67
C TYR A 51 10.53 35.30 -5.33
N LEU A 52 11.40 34.42 -5.83
CA LEU A 52 12.84 34.41 -5.55
C LEU A 52 13.69 35.16 -6.60
N GLY A 53 13.06 35.90 -7.52
CA GLY A 53 13.76 36.48 -8.66
C GLY A 53 14.11 35.41 -9.69
N THR A 54 13.74 35.65 -10.95
CA THR A 54 13.90 34.67 -12.03
C THR A 54 15.37 34.45 -12.37
N ASP A 55 15.92 33.31 -11.98
CA ASP A 55 17.19 32.85 -12.54
C ASP A 55 16.90 32.11 -13.85
N TYR A 56 17.58 32.47 -14.94
CA TYR A 56 17.32 32.02 -16.32
C TYR A 56 17.25 30.48 -16.47
N TYR A 57 17.83 29.75 -15.53
CA TYR A 57 17.81 28.29 -15.45
C TYR A 57 16.52 27.70 -14.86
N GLN A 58 15.78 28.42 -14.01
CA GLN A 58 14.51 27.97 -13.42
C GLN A 58 13.39 27.80 -14.47
N ALA A 59 13.40 28.63 -15.52
CA ALA A 59 12.41 28.56 -16.59
C ALA A 59 12.64 27.39 -17.57
N ARG A 60 13.87 26.87 -17.65
CA ARG A 60 14.27 25.87 -18.65
C ARG A 60 14.05 24.42 -18.18
N TRP A 61 14.05 24.19 -16.87
CA TRP A 61 13.88 22.85 -16.27
C TRP A 61 13.01 22.92 -15.00
N PRO A 62 11.70 23.20 -15.13
CA PRO A 62 10.80 23.41 -13.99
C PRO A 62 10.77 22.23 -12.99
N GLY A 63 11.03 21.00 -13.45
CA GLY A 63 11.11 19.81 -12.60
C GLY A 63 12.40 19.67 -11.76
N LEU A 64 13.53 20.24 -12.21
CA LEU A 64 14.81 20.08 -11.51
C LEU A 64 14.90 21.01 -10.28
N TYR A 65 14.33 22.21 -10.38
CA TYR A 65 14.29 23.16 -9.26
C TYR A 65 13.23 22.80 -8.22
N ALA A 66 12.15 22.12 -8.61
CA ALA A 66 11.19 21.55 -7.67
C ALA A 66 11.82 20.54 -6.70
N ILE A 67 12.92 19.88 -7.10
CA ILE A 67 13.68 18.93 -6.27
C ILE A 67 14.57 19.67 -5.26
N TYR A 68 15.18 20.80 -5.65
CA TYR A 68 16.07 21.59 -4.77
C TYR A 68 15.31 22.47 -3.76
N THR A 69 14.06 22.83 -4.05
CA THR A 69 13.17 23.56 -3.13
C THR A 69 12.18 22.63 -2.40
N GLU A 70 12.32 21.32 -2.57
CA GLU A 70 11.44 20.34 -1.92
C GLU A 70 11.78 20.18 -0.44
N THR A 71 10.82 20.49 0.44
CA THR A 71 10.98 20.25 1.87
C THR A 71 11.00 18.75 2.17
N PRO A 72 11.72 18.30 3.22
CA PRO A 72 11.73 16.89 3.63
C PRO A 72 10.31 16.37 3.93
N GLU A 73 9.42 17.23 4.42
CA GLU A 73 8.00 16.92 4.67
C GLU A 73 7.25 16.58 3.37
N ARG A 74 7.45 17.36 2.30
CA ARG A 74 6.81 17.11 1.00
C ARG A 74 7.25 15.78 0.40
N ARG A 75 8.56 15.47 0.47
CA ARG A 75 9.11 14.18 0.01
C ARG A 75 8.49 13.00 0.75
N ARG A 76 8.33 13.13 2.06
CA ARG A 76 7.69 12.11 2.90
C ARG A 76 6.22 11.91 2.51
N VAL A 77 5.46 12.98 2.33
CA VAL A 77 4.04 12.92 1.94
C VAL A 77 3.89 12.29 0.55
N ASN A 78 4.74 12.65 -0.42
CA ASN A 78 4.77 12.02 -1.73
C ASN A 78 5.10 10.51 -1.65
N ALA A 79 6.06 10.12 -0.81
CA ALA A 79 6.38 8.71 -0.57
C ALA A 79 5.21 7.96 0.08
N MET A 80 4.54 8.56 1.07
CA MET A 80 3.33 8.01 1.67
C MET A 80 2.22 7.80 0.64
N PHE A 81 2.01 8.77 -0.26
CA PHE A 81 0.98 8.67 -1.29
C PHE A 81 1.26 7.54 -2.27
N ALA A 82 2.52 7.40 -2.69
CA ALA A 82 2.93 6.30 -3.56
C ALA A 82 2.74 4.93 -2.87
N ILE A 83 3.20 4.80 -1.63
CA ILE A 83 3.16 3.52 -0.90
C ILE A 83 1.72 3.12 -0.55
N VAL A 84 0.83 4.06 -0.17
CA VAL A 84 -0.56 3.72 0.16
C VAL A 84 -1.31 3.19 -1.07
N LEU A 85 -1.03 3.73 -2.27
CA LEU A 85 -1.60 3.22 -3.52
C LEU A 85 -1.07 1.83 -3.85
N ILE A 86 0.23 1.57 -3.65
CA ILE A 86 0.82 0.24 -3.81
C ILE A 86 0.18 -0.75 -2.83
N CYS A 87 0.01 -0.38 -1.56
CA CYS A 87 -0.66 -1.21 -0.56
C CYS A 87 -2.11 -1.52 -0.96
N LEU A 88 -2.84 -0.54 -1.51
CA LEU A 88 -4.20 -0.74 -1.98
C LEU A 88 -4.25 -1.72 -3.15
N THR A 89 -3.39 -1.56 -4.15
CA THR A 89 -3.28 -2.49 -5.30
C THR A 89 -2.91 -3.89 -4.82
N LEU A 90 -1.93 -4.02 -3.93
CA LEU A 90 -1.54 -5.31 -3.37
C LEU A 90 -2.66 -5.94 -2.57
N SER A 91 -3.47 -5.16 -1.83
CA SER A 91 -4.62 -5.67 -1.09
C SER A 91 -5.70 -6.25 -2.02
N ILE A 92 -5.92 -5.64 -3.18
CA ILE A 92 -6.82 -6.16 -4.22
C ILE A 92 -6.27 -7.48 -4.79
N ILE A 93 -4.99 -7.53 -5.12
CA ILE A 93 -4.35 -8.75 -5.64
C ILE A 93 -4.35 -9.86 -4.58
N HIS A 94 -4.13 -9.51 -3.31
CA HIS A 94 -4.13 -10.46 -2.21
C HIS A 94 -5.54 -11.02 -1.95
N LEU A 95 -6.58 -10.20 -2.11
CA LEU A 95 -7.96 -10.68 -2.06
C LEU A 95 -8.25 -11.71 -3.17
N MET A 96 -7.85 -11.41 -4.42
CA MET A 96 -8.05 -12.32 -5.56
C MET A 96 -7.30 -13.65 -5.36
N THR A 97 -6.04 -13.60 -4.94
CA THR A 97 -5.23 -14.80 -4.68
C THR A 97 -5.71 -15.58 -3.46
N THR A 98 -6.34 -14.92 -2.47
CA THR A 98 -6.99 -15.60 -1.34
C THR A 98 -8.20 -16.41 -1.78
N PHE A 99 -9.06 -15.87 -2.66
CA PHE A 99 -10.13 -16.66 -3.28
C PHE A 99 -9.56 -17.82 -4.10
N GLY A 100 -8.48 -17.59 -4.85
CA GLY A 100 -7.76 -18.62 -5.58
C GLY A 100 -7.22 -19.73 -4.67
N MET A 101 -6.65 -19.38 -3.51
CA MET A 101 -6.17 -20.35 -2.51
C MET A 101 -7.32 -21.18 -1.92
N ILE A 102 -8.45 -20.57 -1.58
CA ILE A 102 -9.63 -21.30 -1.08
C ILE A 102 -10.15 -22.26 -2.15
N TYR A 103 -10.28 -21.78 -3.39
CA TYR A 103 -10.66 -22.62 -4.53
C TYR A 103 -9.69 -23.79 -4.73
N GLY A 104 -8.38 -23.52 -4.69
CA GLY A 104 -7.34 -24.54 -4.78
C GLY A 104 -7.38 -25.55 -3.63
N ALA A 105 -7.68 -25.09 -2.41
CA ALA A 105 -7.86 -25.97 -1.26
C ALA A 105 -9.06 -26.91 -1.45
N VAL A 106 -10.19 -26.41 -1.95
CA VAL A 106 -11.40 -27.21 -2.23
C VAL A 106 -11.17 -28.20 -3.37
N GLN A 107 -10.57 -27.76 -4.47
CA GLN A 107 -10.32 -28.57 -5.68
C GLN A 107 -9.02 -29.40 -5.63
N ARG A 108 -8.26 -29.33 -4.52
CA ARG A 108 -6.98 -30.02 -4.33
C ARG A 108 -5.89 -29.61 -5.34
N ILE A 109 -5.90 -28.34 -5.74
CA ILE A 109 -4.91 -27.72 -6.63
C ILE A 109 -3.93 -26.91 -5.79
N HIS A 110 -2.76 -27.52 -5.51
CA HIS A 110 -1.73 -26.94 -4.64
C HIS A 110 -1.05 -25.69 -5.23
N SER A 111 -1.09 -25.51 -6.56
CA SER A 111 -0.42 -24.40 -7.25
C SER A 111 -0.91 -23.02 -6.79
N TRP A 112 -2.11 -22.91 -6.22
CA TRP A 112 -2.67 -21.65 -5.72
C TRP A 112 -2.06 -21.16 -4.40
N ILE A 113 -1.33 -22.02 -3.67
CA ILE A 113 -0.67 -21.64 -2.42
C ILE A 113 0.47 -20.64 -2.69
N LEU A 114 1.21 -20.83 -3.78
CA LEU A 114 2.41 -20.04 -4.06
C LEU A 114 2.08 -18.57 -4.43
N PRO A 115 1.12 -18.27 -5.33
CA PRO A 115 0.68 -16.90 -5.57
C PRO A 115 0.15 -16.21 -4.31
N TRP A 116 -0.58 -16.95 -3.47
CA TRP A 116 -1.08 -16.42 -2.20
C TRP A 116 0.05 -16.07 -1.24
N LEU A 117 1.08 -16.91 -1.13
CA LEU A 117 2.22 -16.66 -0.25
C LEU A 117 3.01 -15.41 -0.66
N PHE A 118 3.26 -15.22 -1.97
CA PHE A 118 3.99 -14.04 -2.45
C PHE A 118 3.21 -12.74 -2.24
N THR A 119 1.89 -12.77 -2.41
CA THR A 119 1.05 -11.58 -2.17
C THR A 119 0.91 -11.28 -0.68
N ALA A 120 0.84 -12.30 0.18
CA ALA A 120 0.85 -12.14 1.64
C ALA A 120 2.16 -11.47 2.10
N GLY A 121 3.31 -11.98 1.65
CA GLY A 121 4.62 -11.42 1.98
C GLY A 121 4.77 -9.97 1.49
N GLY A 122 4.40 -9.70 0.23
CA GLY A 122 4.42 -8.35 -0.33
C GLY A 122 3.53 -7.38 0.44
N MET A 123 2.33 -7.82 0.83
CA MET A 123 1.42 -7.03 1.66
C MET A 123 2.02 -6.68 3.03
N ILE A 124 2.61 -7.65 3.73
CA ILE A 124 3.24 -7.43 5.03
C ILE A 124 4.36 -6.40 4.92
N ILE A 125 5.27 -6.56 3.94
CA ILE A 125 6.41 -5.67 3.76
C ILE A 125 5.94 -4.24 3.47
N MET A 126 5.02 -4.08 2.51
CA MET A 126 4.57 -2.75 2.09
C MET A 126 3.71 -2.06 3.15
N CYS A 127 2.81 -2.78 3.81
CA CYS A 127 2.03 -2.21 4.92
C CYS A 127 2.92 -1.83 6.11
N THR A 128 3.97 -2.62 6.39
CA THR A 128 4.94 -2.29 7.45
C THR A 128 5.72 -1.03 7.09
N ALA A 129 6.24 -0.92 5.88
CA ALA A 129 6.95 0.27 5.42
C ALA A 129 6.04 1.51 5.48
N TYR A 130 4.78 1.35 5.07
CA TYR A 130 3.78 2.40 5.15
C TYR A 130 3.48 2.84 6.59
N ALA A 131 3.26 1.89 7.49
CA ALA A 131 2.99 2.16 8.90
C ALA A 131 4.16 2.87 9.57
N VAL A 132 5.40 2.44 9.30
CA VAL A 132 6.59 3.11 9.84
C VAL A 132 6.62 4.57 9.39
N LEU A 133 6.42 4.85 8.09
CA LEU A 133 6.40 6.22 7.60
C LEU A 133 5.25 7.04 8.21
N TRP A 134 4.05 6.46 8.27
CA TRP A 134 2.86 7.09 8.83
C TRP A 134 3.08 7.56 10.27
N TRP A 135 3.61 6.67 11.12
CA TRP A 135 3.82 6.96 12.54
C TRP A 135 5.12 7.73 12.82
N SER A 136 6.20 7.52 12.05
CA SER A 136 7.43 8.30 12.21
C SER A 136 7.27 9.74 11.72
N GLY A 137 6.29 9.97 10.84
CA GLY A 137 6.05 11.27 10.24
C GLY A 137 5.20 12.20 11.09
N ASP A 138 4.48 11.66 12.07
CA ASP A 138 3.41 12.37 12.76
C ASP A 138 2.52 13.16 11.78
N VAL A 139 1.72 12.43 11.00
CA VAL A 139 0.85 13.00 9.97
C VAL A 139 -0.17 14.00 10.56
N PHE A 140 -0.44 13.91 11.86
CA PHE A 140 -1.43 14.73 12.55
C PHE A 140 -0.82 15.93 13.31
N ASN A 141 0.52 15.99 13.48
CA ASN A 141 1.19 17.05 14.24
C ASN A 141 0.51 17.30 15.60
N GLU A 142 0.23 16.22 16.35
CA GLU A 142 -0.31 16.28 17.72
C GLU A 142 0.79 16.12 18.79
#